data_AF-A0A2D5TNH3-F1
#
_entry.id   AF-A0A2D5TNH3-F1
#
_cell.length_a   1.000
_cell.length_b   1.000
_cell.length_c   1.000
_cell.angle_alpha   90.00
_cell.angle_beta   90.00
_cell.angle_gamma   90.00
#
_symmetry.space_group_name_H-M   'P 1'
#
loop_
_entity.id
_entity.type
_entity.pdbx_description
1 polymer ?
#
loop_
_entity_poly.entity_id
_entity_poly.type
_entity_poly.pdbx_seq_one_letter_code
_entity_poly.pdbx_strand_id
1 'polypeptide(L)' 'MKDKKTLAIGLGVALGSSFGVSIGSIIGSVLGDVANGIAMGIPIGSGIGLTIALVLNELKNKDEEKDERV' A
#
# COMPACT_ATOMS: atom_id res chain seq x y z
N MET A 1 -10.37 17.94 -5.67
CA MET A 1 -10.52 16.61 -5.02
C MET A 1 -9.76 15.48 -5.74
N LYS A 2 -9.40 15.58 -7.04
CA LYS A 2 -8.68 14.51 -7.76
C LYS A 2 -7.24 14.29 -7.27
N ASP A 3 -6.55 15.34 -6.84
CA ASP A 3 -5.12 15.27 -6.51
C ASP A 3 -4.85 14.49 -5.21
N LYS A 4 -5.73 14.60 -4.22
CA LYS A 4 -5.56 13.94 -2.91
C LYS A 4 -5.68 12.41 -3.02
N LYS A 5 -6.62 11.94 -3.85
CA LYS A 5 -6.81 10.51 -4.13
C LYS A 5 -5.63 9.91 -4.89
N THR A 6 -5.18 10.61 -5.94
CA THR A 6 -3.99 10.20 -6.71
C THR A 6 -2.74 10.17 -5.84
N LEU A 7 -2.57 11.14 -4.94
CA LEU A 7 -1.46 11.19 -3.99
C LEU A 7 -1.53 10.05 -2.98
N ALA A 8 -2.71 9.75 -2.43
CA ALA A 8 -2.90 8.64 -1.50
C ALA A 8 -2.59 7.28 -2.16
N ILE A 9 -3.04 7.07 -3.40
CA ILE A 9 -2.74 5.86 -4.17
C ILE A 9 -1.24 5.77 -4.47
N GLY A 10 -0.63 6.86 -4.94
CA GLY A 10 0.81 6.91 -5.23
C GLY A 10 1.67 6.64 -3.99
N LEU A 11 1.32 7.25 -2.85
CA LEU A 11 1.99 6.99 -1.57
C LEU A 11 1.78 5.55 -1.10
N GLY A 12 0.56 5.01 -1.20
CA GLY A 12 0.26 3.63 -0.85
C GLY A 12 1.11 2.64 -1.65
N VAL A 13 1.18 2.81 -2.97
CA VAL A 13 2.00 1.95 -3.85
C VAL A 13 3.50 2.11 -3.55
N ALA A 14 3.99 3.34 -3.37
CA ALA A 14 5.41 3.57 -3.09
C ALA A 14 5.84 2.99 -1.74
N LEU A 15 5.06 3.23 -0.69
CA LEU A 15 5.31 2.66 0.64
C LEU A 15 5.18 1.15 0.60
N GLY A 16 4.12 0.64 -0.01
CA GLY A 16 3.89 -0.79 -0.20
C GLY A 16 5.06 -1.47 -0.90
N SER A 17 5.57 -0.89 -1.98
CA SER A 17 6.74 -1.42 -2.71
C SER A 17 7.98 -1.47 -1.82
N SER A 18 8.26 -0.40 -1.07
CA SER A 18 9.43 -0.30 -0.18
C SER A 18 9.36 -1.33 0.96
N PHE A 19 8.19 -1.47 1.59
CA PHE A 19 7.94 -2.52 2.58
C PHE A 19 8.03 -3.92 1.97
N GLY A 20 7.50 -4.10 0.76
CA GLY A 20 7.55 -5.35 0.01
C GLY A 20 8.97 -5.82 -0.26
N VAL A 21 9.87 -4.93 -0.71
CA VAL A 21 11.29 -5.23 -0.88
C VAL A 21 11.94 -5.61 0.45
N SER A 22 11.66 -4.87 1.52
CA SER A 22 12.27 -5.10 2.83
C SER A 22 11.85 -6.46 3.42
N ILE A 23 10.54 -6.74 3.41
CA ILE A 23 9.97 -8.01 3.89
C ILE A 23 10.44 -9.16 3.00
N GLY A 24 10.40 -8.99 1.68
CA GLY A 24 10.87 -9.99 0.71
C GLY A 24 12.34 -10.32 0.88
N SER A 25 13.19 -9.32 1.14
CA SER A 25 14.62 -9.50 1.40
C SER A 25 14.85 -10.29 2.69
N ILE A 26 14.12 -9.99 3.78
CA ILE A 26 14.23 -10.73 5.04
C ILE A 26 13.79 -12.19 4.85
N ILE A 27 12.62 -12.42 4.24
CA ILE A 27 12.10 -13.76 3.98
C ILE A 27 13.09 -14.54 3.10
N GLY A 28 13.55 -13.93 2.01
CA GLY A 28 14.51 -14.55 1.12
C GLY A 28 15.85 -14.84 1.81
N SER A 29 16.33 -13.96 2.69
CA SER A 29 17.52 -14.20 3.49
C SER A 29 17.36 -15.38 4.46
N VAL A 30 16.18 -15.57 5.04
CA VAL A 30 15.88 -16.71 5.92
C VAL A 30 15.76 -18.01 5.11
N LEU A 31 15.21 -17.95 3.90
CA LEU A 31 15.06 -19.10 3.00
C LEU A 31 16.35 -19.44 2.22
N GLY A 32 17.37 -18.58 2.27
CA GLY A 32 18.60 -18.72 1.49
C GLY A 32 18.47 -18.30 0.02
N ASP A 33 17.35 -17.66 -0.37
CA ASP A 33 17.10 -17.14 -1.70
C ASP A 33 16.47 -15.73 -1.64
N VAL A 34 17.36 -14.74 -1.48
CA VAL A 34 17.00 -13.31 -1.40
C VAL A 34 16.33 -12.82 -2.68
N ALA A 35 16.76 -13.31 -3.85
CA ALA A 35 16.25 -12.87 -5.13
C ALA A 35 14.78 -13.26 -5.30
N ASN A 36 14.44 -14.52 -4.99
CA ASN A 36 13.07 -14.99 -5.02
C ASN A 36 12.20 -14.31 -3.95
N GLY A 37 12.75 -14.11 -2.75
CA GLY A 37 12.07 -13.39 -1.67
C GLY A 37 11.69 -11.96 -2.07
N ILE A 38 12.60 -11.19 -2.66
CA ILE A 38 12.32 -9.84 -3.16
C ILE A 38 11.32 -9.87 -4.32
N ALA A 39 11.48 -10.81 -5.26
CA ALA A 39 10.58 -10.96 -6.40
C ALA A 39 9.13 -11.22 -5.98
N MET A 40 8.91 -11.95 -4.88
CA MET A 40 7.58 -12.14 -4.27
C MET A 40 7.17 -10.96 -3.39
N GLY A 41 8.11 -10.36 -2.68
CA GLY A 41 7.85 -9.26 -1.75
C GLY A 41 7.34 -7.99 -2.42
N ILE A 42 7.91 -7.61 -3.57
CA ILE A 42 7.48 -6.42 -4.33
C ILE A 42 5.98 -6.46 -4.69
N PRO A 43 5.46 -7.46 -5.43
CA PRO A 43 4.05 -7.49 -5.82
C PRO A 43 3.11 -7.57 -4.61
N ILE A 44 3.50 -8.30 -3.55
CA ILE A 44 2.71 -8.39 -2.31
C ILE A 44 2.64 -7.02 -1.63
N GLY A 45 3.78 -6.36 -1.44
CA GLY A 45 3.85 -5.05 -0.79
C GLY A 45 3.09 -3.98 -1.57
N SER A 46 3.29 -3.90 -2.89
CA SER A 46 2.57 -2.97 -3.77
C SER A 46 1.06 -3.20 -3.74
N GLY A 47 0.63 -4.47 -3.76
CA GLY A 47 -0.79 -4.86 -3.66
C GLY A 47 -1.41 -4.42 -2.33
N ILE A 48 -0.74 -4.72 -1.21
CA ILE A 48 -1.20 -4.29 0.12
C ILE A 48 -1.27 -2.77 0.21
N GLY A 49 -0.24 -2.06 -0.24
CA GLY A 49 -0.19 -0.60 -0.24
C GLY A 49 -1.31 0.04 -1.06
N LEU A 50 -1.63 -0.54 -2.23
CA LEU A 50 -2.76 -0.12 -3.06
C LEU A 50 -4.10 -0.38 -2.37
N THR A 51 -4.28 -1.58 -1.80
CA THR A 51 -5.52 -1.93 -1.07
C THR A 51 -5.74 -0.99 0.11
N ILE A 52 -4.70 -0.70 0.89
CA ILE A 52 -4.78 0.25 2.01
C ILE A 52 -5.16 1.64 1.52
N ALA A 53 -4.53 2.14 0.46
CA ALA A 53 -4.86 3.45 -0.10
C ALA A 53 -6.31 3.54 -0.60
N LEU A 54 -6.81 2.49 -1.24
CA LEU A 54 -8.20 2.41 -1.69
C LEU A 54 -9.16 2.37 -0.50
N VAL A 55 -8.91 1.51 0.49
CA VAL A 55 -9.75 1.40 1.69
C VAL A 55 -9.76 2.70 2.48
N LEU A 56 -8.61 3.35 2.68
CA LEU A 56 -8.55 4.64 3.38
C LEU A 56 -9.31 5.73 2.63
N ASN A 57 -9.26 5.73 1.29
CA ASN A 57 -10.04 6.67 0.49
C ASN A 57 -11.55 6.40 0.59
N GLU A 58 -11.98 5.13 0.60
CA GLU A 58 -13.37 4.74 0.82
C GLU A 58 -13.86 5.08 2.24
N LEU A 59 -13.04 4.85 3.27
CA LEU A 59 -13.36 5.19 4.65
C LEU A 59 -13.48 6.70 4.85
N LYS A 60 -12.57 7.49 4.26
CA LYS A 60 -12.61 8.95 4.38
C LYS A 60 -13.84 9.58 3.69
N ASN A 61 -14.33 8.97 2.61
CA ASN A 61 -15.60 9.40 1.98
C ASN A 61 -16.82 9.13 2.86
N LYS A 62 -16.73 8.20 3.82
CA LYS A 62 -17.81 7.90 4.78
C LYS A 62 -17.94 8.92 5.90
N ASP A 63 -16.89 9.68 6.17
CA ASP A 63 -16.89 10.74 7.20
C ASP A 63 -17.41 12.08 6.65
N GLU A 64 -17.29 12.34 5.34
CA GLU A 64 -17.76 13.59 4.71
C GLU A 64 -19.29 13.66 4.53
N GLU A 65 -20.03 12.55 4.69
CA GLU A 65 -21.51 12.55 4.64
C GLU A 65 -22.18 12.93 5.99
N LYS A 66 -21.40 13.22 7.04
CA LYS A 66 -21.93 13.61 8.36
C LYS A 66 -21.88 15.10 8.68
N ASP A 67 -21.18 15.91 7.88
CA ASP A 67 -20.99 17.35 8.17
C ASP A 67 -21.96 18.28 7.42
N GLU A 68 -22.79 17.76 6.50
CA GLU A 68 -23.83 18.55 5.80
C GLU A 68 -25.19 18.52 6.53
N ARG A 69 -25.34 17.76 7.63
CA ARG A 69 -26.61 17.69 8.38
C ARG A 69 -26.59 18.43 9.72
N VAL A 70 -25.90 19.56 9.82
CA VAL A 70 -26.04 20.52 10.94
C VAL A 70 -26.27 21.93 10.42
#